data_AF-A0A534IN55-F1
#
_entry.id   AF-A0A534IN55-F1
#
_cell.length_a   1.000
_cell.length_b   1.000
_cell.length_c   1.000
_cell.angle_alpha   90.00
_cell.angle_beta   90.00
_cell.angle_gamma   90.00
#
_symmetry.space_group_name_H-M   'P 1'
#
loop_
_entity.id
_entity.type
_entity.pdbx_description
1 polymer ?
#
loop_
_entity_poly.entity_id
_entity_poly.type
_entity_poly.pdbx_seq_one_letter_code
_entity_poly.pdbx_strand_id
1 'polypeptide(L)'
;TAPDRAVAQAVFHLDVVDPSGLRGSAERTFSVTAQSTPPPPPAPSSLAIVIAAAIVIVLVAFLLLGLLLARKREKRPPAMPAPPPTPIIGPTGTVATTKVCPRCRTIVNAADVTCFFCGYVFPQGPGGRT
;
A
#
# COMPACT_ATOMS: atom_id res chain seq x y z
N THR A 1 -5.74 -53.35 12.76
CA THR A 1 -7.11 -52.87 12.47
C THR A 1 -7.39 -51.69 13.37
N ALA A 2 -7.23 -50.47 12.85
CA ALA A 2 -7.50 -49.25 13.61
C ALA A 2 -9.02 -49.00 13.61
N PRO A 3 -9.65 -48.60 14.72
CA PRO A 3 -11.06 -48.26 14.68
C PRO A 3 -11.21 -46.95 13.90
N ASP A 4 -12.09 -46.99 12.91
CA ASP A 4 -12.47 -45.86 12.07
C ASP A 4 -13.08 -44.77 12.98
N ARG A 5 -12.38 -43.66 13.16
CA ARG A 5 -12.79 -42.54 14.03
C ARG A 5 -13.79 -41.67 13.27
N ALA A 6 -14.94 -42.25 12.94
CA ALA A 6 -16.07 -41.58 12.29
C ALA A 6 -17.41 -42.09 12.85
N VAL A 7 -17.55 -42.15 14.17
CA VAL A 7 -18.87 -42.32 14.81
C VAL A 7 -19.11 -41.09 15.69
N ALA A 8 -19.62 -40.02 15.07
CA ALA A 8 -19.98 -38.77 15.73
C ALA A 8 -21.43 -38.78 16.25
N GLN A 9 -21.90 -39.92 16.73
CA GLN A 9 -23.22 -40.07 17.31
C GLN A 9 -23.09 -40.92 18.57
N ALA A 10 -23.33 -40.30 19.73
CA ALA A 10 -23.45 -41.01 21.00
C ALA A 10 -24.93 -41.22 21.26
N VAL A 11 -25.34 -42.49 21.32
CA VAL A 11 -26.70 -42.89 21.67
C VAL A 11 -26.71 -43.24 23.15
N PHE A 12 -27.44 -42.47 23.94
CA PHE A 12 -27.63 -42.76 25.35
C PHE A 12 -29.03 -43.34 25.56
N HIS A 13 -29.08 -44.56 26.10
CA HIS A 13 -30.30 -45.19 26.57
C HIS A 13 -30.46 -44.86 28.05
N LEU A 14 -31.58 -44.23 28.40
CA LEU A 14 -31.94 -43.92 29.78
C LEU A 14 -33.08 -44.85 30.17
N ASP A 15 -32.79 -45.81 31.05
CA ASP A 15 -33.81 -46.65 31.70
C ASP A 15 -34.11 -46.10 33.08
N VAL A 16 -35.34 -45.63 33.27
CA VAL A 16 -35.84 -45.16 34.57
C VAL A 16 -36.70 -46.26 35.17
N VAL A 17 -36.35 -46.69 36.39
CA VAL A 17 -37.11 -47.67 37.16
C VAL A 17 -37.62 -47.00 38.43
N ASP A 18 -38.94 -46.97 38.61
CA ASP A 18 -39.60 -46.43 39.79
C ASP A 18 -39.62 -47.47 40.93
N PRO A 19 -39.62 -47.09 42.23
CA PRO A 19 -39.73 -48.02 43.35
C PRO A 19 -40.97 -48.93 43.33
N SER A 20 -42.02 -48.57 42.58
CA SER A 20 -43.18 -49.41 42.29
C SER A 20 -42.95 -50.50 41.23
N GLY A 21 -41.74 -50.56 40.64
CA GLY A 21 -41.36 -51.53 39.61
C GLY A 21 -41.70 -51.12 38.17
N LEU A 22 -42.30 -49.95 37.97
CA LEU A 22 -42.56 -49.41 36.63
C LEU A 22 -41.26 -49.04 35.92
N ARG A 23 -41.16 -49.40 34.63
CA ARG A 23 -40.02 -49.09 33.77
C ARG A 23 -40.43 -48.16 32.64
N GLY A 24 -39.69 -47.07 32.45
CA GLY A 24 -39.77 -46.20 31.28
C GLY A 24 -38.41 -46.13 30.61
N SER A 25 -38.36 -46.25 29.28
CA SER A 25 -37.12 -46.14 28.52
C SER A 25 -37.23 -45.00 27.51
N ALA A 26 -36.19 -44.18 27.41
CA ALA A 26 -36.08 -43.11 26.42
C ALA A 26 -34.68 -43.09 25.81
N GLU A 27 -34.63 -42.98 24.48
CA GLU A 27 -33.39 -42.90 23.72
C GLU A 27 -33.15 -41.46 23.29
N ARG A 28 -31.94 -40.95 23.53
CA ARG A 28 -31.52 -39.62 23.07
C ARG A 28 -30.20 -39.72 22.33
N THR A 29 -30.26 -39.37 21.05
CA THR A 29 -29.10 -39.29 20.16
C THR A 29 -28.52 -37.88 20.22
N PHE A 30 -27.25 -37.77 20.57
CA PHE A 30 -26.52 -36.50 20.49
C PHE A 30 -25.47 -36.58 19.40
N SER A 31 -25.50 -35.62 18.48
CA SER A 31 -24.45 -35.41 17.49
C SER A 31 -23.30 -34.65 18.16
N VAL A 32 -22.17 -35.34 18.36
CA VAL A 32 -20.95 -34.70 18.86
C VAL A 32 -20.26 -34.05 17.68
N THR A 33 -20.60 -32.80 17.36
CA THR A 33 -19.79 -31.98 16.46
C THR A 33 -18.54 -31.56 17.21
N ALA A 34 -17.41 -32.20 16.92
CA ALA A 34 -16.10 -31.70 17.34
C ALA A 34 -15.97 -30.24 16.86
N GLN A 35 -15.99 -29.29 17.79
CA GLN A 35 -15.92 -27.87 17.47
C GLN A 35 -14.53 -27.50 16.94
N SER A 36 -14.54 -26.96 15.72
CA SER A 36 -13.67 -25.93 15.16
C SER A 36 -12.16 -26.16 15.11
N THR A 37 -11.68 -26.86 14.08
CA THR A 37 -10.59 -26.27 13.30
C THR A 37 -11.17 -25.14 12.44
N PRO A 38 -10.55 -23.95 12.37
CA PRO A 38 -11.03 -22.87 11.52
C PRO A 38 -11.14 -23.36 10.07
N PRO A 39 -12.14 -22.88 9.30
CA PRO A 39 -12.25 -23.25 7.89
C PRO A 39 -10.93 -22.90 7.17
N PRO A 40 -10.47 -23.74 6.21
CA PRO A 40 -9.29 -23.43 5.44
C PRO A 40 -9.44 -22.02 4.80
N PRO A 41 -8.37 -21.20 4.78
CA PRO A 41 -8.46 -19.88 4.17
C PRO A 41 -8.95 -20.00 2.72
N PRO A 42 -9.85 -19.10 2.27
CA PRO A 42 -10.29 -19.12 0.88
C PRO A 42 -9.06 -19.02 -0.02
N ALA A 43 -8.97 -19.92 -1.00
CA ALA A 43 -7.91 -19.86 -2.00
C ALA A 43 -7.91 -18.45 -2.64
N PRO A 44 -6.73 -17.83 -2.87
CA PRO A 44 -6.69 -16.51 -3.48
C PRO A 44 -7.38 -16.56 -4.83
N SER A 45 -8.41 -15.73 -5.00
CA SER A 45 -9.10 -15.58 -6.27
C SER A 45 -8.10 -15.14 -7.34
N SER A 46 -8.30 -15.58 -8.59
CA SER A 46 -7.42 -15.23 -9.71
C SER A 46 -7.21 -13.71 -9.83
N LEU A 47 -8.22 -12.91 -9.49
CA LEU A 47 -8.14 -11.46 -9.42
C LEU A 47 -7.13 -10.96 -8.37
N ALA A 48 -7.09 -11.55 -7.18
CA ALA A 48 -6.12 -11.18 -6.15
C ALA A 48 -4.68 -11.44 -6.62
N ILE A 49 -4.47 -12.54 -7.35
CA ILE A 49 -3.16 -12.89 -7.95
C ILE A 49 -2.78 -11.87 -9.02
N VAL A 50 -3.72 -11.51 -9.91
CA VAL A 50 -3.48 -10.50 -10.97
C VAL A 50 -3.16 -9.13 -10.36
N ILE A 51 -3.90 -8.70 -9.35
CA ILE A 51 -3.67 -7.42 -8.66
C ILE A 51 -2.29 -7.42 -7.98
N ALA A 52 -1.97 -8.49 -7.24
CA ALA A 52 -0.65 -8.62 -6.60
C ALA A 52 0.49 -8.59 -7.63
N ALA A 53 0.35 -9.31 -8.74
CA ALA A 53 1.32 -9.31 -9.83
C ALA A 53 1.47 -7.91 -10.46
N ALA A 54 0.36 -7.20 -10.72
CA ALA A 54 0.40 -5.85 -11.26
C ALA A 54 1.13 -4.87 -10.33
N ILE A 55 0.88 -4.94 -9.02
CA ILE A 55 1.59 -4.11 -8.02
C ILE A 55 3.09 -4.39 -8.06
N VAL A 56 3.50 -5.66 -8.06
CA VAL A 56 4.91 -6.05 -8.12
C VAL A 56 5.55 -5.54 -9.41
N ILE A 57 4.88 -5.68 -10.56
CA ILE A 57 5.38 -5.20 -11.86
C ILE A 57 5.59 -3.68 -11.82
N VAL A 58 4.63 -2.92 -11.28
CA VAL A 58 4.75 -1.46 -11.16
C VAL A 58 5.95 -1.09 -10.29
N LEU A 59 6.11 -1.71 -9.13
CA LEU A 59 7.25 -1.44 -8.23
C LEU A 59 8.59 -1.75 -8.90
N VAL A 60 8.71 -2.89 -9.58
CA VAL A 60 9.92 -3.25 -10.33
C VAL A 60 10.19 -2.25 -11.46
N ALA A 61 9.17 -1.84 -12.21
CA ALA A 61 9.31 -0.85 -13.27
C ALA A 61 9.79 0.50 -12.74
N PHE A 62 9.26 0.97 -11.60
CA PHE A 62 9.72 2.19 -10.94
C PHE A 62 11.18 2.10 -10.48
N LEU A 63 11.57 0.97 -9.87
CA LEU A 63 12.96 0.75 -9.44
C LEU A 63 13.92 0.70 -10.64
N LEU A 64 13.55 0.00 -11.71
CA LEU A 64 14.36 -0.07 -12.94
C LEU A 64 14.45 1.31 -13.60
N LEU A 65 13.35 2.05 -13.73
CA LEU A 65 13.37 3.39 -14.31
C LEU A 65 14.22 4.34 -13.47
N GLY A 66 14.08 4.31 -12.14
CA GLY A 66 14.91 5.08 -11.22
C GLY A 66 16.40 4.75 -11.37
N LEU A 67 16.75 3.46 -11.42
CA LEU A 67 18.13 3.01 -11.59
C LEU A 67 18.70 3.39 -12.97
N LEU A 68 17.90 3.28 -14.04
CA LEU A 68 18.30 3.68 -15.39
C LEU A 68 18.50 5.19 -15.48
N LEU A 69 17.63 5.98 -14.85
CA LEU A 69 17.78 7.43 -14.76
C LEU A 69 19.02 7.79 -13.94
N ALA A 70 19.28 7.12 -12.82
CA ALA A 70 20.49 7.31 -12.02
C ALA A 70 21.75 6.99 -12.84
N ARG A 71 21.79 5.84 -13.53
CA ARG A 71 22.90 5.48 -14.42
C ARG A 71 23.06 6.46 -15.59
N LYS A 72 21.97 7.01 -16.13
CA LYS A 72 22.04 8.05 -17.17
C LYS A 72 22.64 9.34 -16.63
N ARG A 73 22.41 9.66 -15.36
CA ARG A 73 23.02 10.83 -14.68
C ARG A 73 24.49 10.58 -14.36
N GLU A 74 24.86 9.37 -13.97
CA GLU A 74 26.25 8.99 -13.68
C GLU A 74 27.14 8.92 -14.94
N LYS A 75 26.56 8.56 -16.09
CA LYS A 75 27.24 8.65 -17.40
C LYS A 75 27.40 10.07 -17.92
N ARG A 76 26.75 11.08 -17.30
CA ARG A 76 27.15 12.48 -17.48
C ARG A 76 28.33 12.70 -16.53
N PRO A 77 29.54 12.98 -17.03
CA PRO A 77 30.61 13.44 -16.15
C PRO A 77 30.10 14.61 -15.29
N PRO A 78 30.59 14.78 -14.05
CA PRO A 78 30.20 15.94 -13.24
C PRO A 78 30.37 17.19 -14.10
N ALA A 79 29.26 17.87 -14.35
CA ALA A 79 29.32 19.19 -14.96
C ALA A 79 30.13 20.03 -13.98
N MET A 80 31.37 20.30 -14.37
CA MET A 80 32.22 21.32 -13.77
C MET A 80 31.33 22.56 -13.50
N PRO A 81 31.47 23.23 -12.35
CA PRO A 81 30.71 24.46 -12.10
C PRO A 81 30.89 25.36 -13.32
N ALA A 82 29.79 25.64 -14.02
CA ALA A 82 29.83 26.51 -15.18
C ALA A 82 30.46 27.84 -14.74
N PRO A 83 31.41 28.41 -15.51
CA PRO A 83 31.90 29.75 -15.22
C PRO A 83 30.69 30.71 -15.12
N PRO A 84 30.75 31.73 -14.25
CA PRO A 84 29.64 32.65 -14.05
C PRO A 84 29.17 33.20 -15.41
N PRO A 85 27.86 33.22 -15.68
CA PRO A 85 27.36 33.67 -16.97
C PRO A 85 27.71 35.15 -17.15
N THR A 86 28.53 35.44 -18.17
CA THR A 86 28.60 36.79 -18.73
C THR A 86 27.21 37.15 -19.26
N PRO A 87 26.72 38.39 -19.04
CA PRO A 87 25.40 38.80 -19.48
C PRO A 87 25.35 38.81 -21.02
N ILE A 88 24.75 37.76 -21.60
CA ILE A 88 24.39 37.70 -23.01
C ILE A 88 23.09 38.49 -23.17
N ILE A 89 23.21 39.73 -23.64
CA ILE A 89 22.11 40.56 -24.08
C ILE A 89 21.62 39.97 -25.41
N GLY A 90 20.63 39.09 -25.35
CA GLY A 90 19.94 38.53 -26.51
C GLY A 90 18.44 38.45 -26.22
N PRO A 91 17.57 38.86 -27.16
CA PRO A 91 16.14 38.88 -26.89
C PRO A 91 15.61 37.44 -26.96
N THR A 92 14.72 37.11 -26.03
CA THR A 92 13.92 35.87 -26.04
C THR A 92 14.68 34.59 -25.64
N GLY A 93 15.11 34.55 -24.39
CA GLY A 93 15.40 33.29 -23.70
C GLY A 93 15.04 33.47 -22.25
N THR A 94 13.90 32.95 -21.82
CA THR A 94 13.50 32.90 -20.40
C THR A 94 14.52 32.04 -19.65
N VAL A 95 15.59 32.68 -19.18
CA VAL A 95 16.44 32.12 -18.13
C VAL A 95 15.51 31.85 -16.96
N ALA A 96 15.29 30.56 -16.67
CA ALA A 96 14.46 30.12 -15.56
C ALA A 96 15.15 30.55 -14.26
N THR A 97 14.91 31.78 -13.85
CA THR A 97 15.31 32.31 -12.55
C THR A 97 14.45 31.60 -11.51
N THR A 98 15.08 30.98 -10.51
CA THR A 98 14.40 30.29 -9.41
C THR A 98 14.65 31.04 -8.11
N LYS A 99 13.69 30.99 -7.19
CA LYS A 99 13.78 31.60 -5.85
C LYS A 99 13.44 30.58 -4.79
N VAL A 100 13.97 30.76 -3.58
CA VAL A 100 13.73 29.86 -2.44
C VAL A 100 12.62 30.41 -1.56
N CYS A 101 11.64 29.58 -1.23
CA CYS A 101 10.59 29.96 -0.29
C CYS A 101 11.17 30.15 1.13
N PRO A 102 10.97 31.31 1.78
CA PRO A 102 11.52 31.55 3.12
C PRO A 102 10.84 30.70 4.21
N ARG A 103 9.65 30.14 3.95
CA ARG A 103 8.91 29.32 4.91
C ARG A 103 9.26 27.84 4.86
N CYS A 104 9.16 27.23 3.69
CA CYS A 104 9.38 25.78 3.52
C CYS A 104 10.68 25.43 2.81
N ARG A 105 11.50 26.43 2.44
CA ARG A 105 12.78 26.27 1.72
C ARG A 105 12.70 25.53 0.39
N THR A 106 11.50 25.38 -0.18
CA THR A 106 11.32 24.80 -1.51
C THR A 106 11.77 25.80 -2.58
N ILE A 107 12.43 25.29 -3.61
CA ILE A 107 12.81 26.05 -4.79
C ILE A 107 11.58 26.16 -5.69
N VAL A 108 11.20 27.38 -6.04
CA VAL A 108 10.05 27.70 -6.92
C VAL A 108 10.51 28.64 -8.03
N ASN A 109 9.71 28.83 -9.09
CA ASN A 109 10.08 29.77 -10.14
C ASN A 109 10.05 31.19 -9.60
N ALA A 110 10.94 32.06 -10.09
CA ALA A 110 10.98 33.46 -9.66
C ALA A 110 9.68 34.19 -10.01
N ALA A 111 9.01 33.77 -11.09
CA ALA A 111 7.72 34.30 -11.52
C ALA A 111 6.54 33.93 -10.60
N ASP A 112 6.68 32.89 -9.77
CA ASP A 112 5.57 32.40 -8.94
C ASP A 112 5.23 33.42 -7.84
N VAL A 113 4.01 33.95 -7.81
CA VAL A 113 3.56 34.91 -6.79
C VAL A 113 3.33 34.22 -5.44
N THR A 114 3.06 32.92 -5.45
CA THR A 114 2.81 32.10 -4.27
C THR A 114 3.64 30.82 -4.32
N CYS A 115 4.05 30.33 -3.15
CA CYS A 115 4.72 29.05 -3.04
C CYS A 115 3.69 27.92 -3.13
N PHE A 116 3.76 27.11 -4.20
CA PHE A 116 2.84 25.98 -4.43
C PHE A 116 2.78 24.98 -3.26
N PHE A 117 3.90 24.82 -2.53
CA PHE A 117 4.00 23.82 -1.46
C PHE A 117 3.40 24.25 -0.12
N CYS A 118 3.42 25.54 0.22
CA CYS A 118 3.04 26.01 1.56
C CYS A 118 2.13 27.24 1.54
N GLY A 119 1.71 27.70 0.37
CA GLY A 119 0.84 28.87 0.20
C GLY A 119 1.47 30.22 0.56
N TYR A 120 2.78 30.29 0.82
CA TYR A 120 3.43 31.55 1.16
C TYR A 120 3.40 32.52 -0.01
N VAL A 121 2.82 33.70 0.19
CA VAL A 121 2.76 34.77 -0.82
C VAL A 121 4.08 35.54 -0.78
N PHE A 122 4.77 35.60 -1.92
CA PHE A 122 6.00 36.38 -2.02
C PHE A 122 5.64 37.86 -2.10
N PRO A 123 6.28 38.73 -1.29
CA PRO A 123 6.15 40.17 -1.48
C PRO A 123 6.67 40.51 -2.88
N GLN A 124 5.81 41.05 -3.74
CA GLN A 124 6.24 41.53 -5.05
C GLN A 124 7.27 42.64 -4.82
N GLY A 125 8.55 42.35 -5.11
CA GLY A 125 9.59 43.36 -5.16
C GLY A 125 9.31 44.37 -6.28
N PRO A 126 9.80 45.62 -6.18
CA PRO A 126 9.49 46.70 -7.10
C PRO A 126 10.05 46.40 -8.50
N GLY A 127 9.26 45.73 -9.33
CA GLY A 127 9.69 45.31 -10.67
C GLY A 127 8.55 44.84 -11.58
N GLY A 128 7.29 44.95 -11.14
CA GLY A 128 6.15 44.77 -12.04
C GLY A 128 6.04 45.97 -12.97
N ARG A 129 6.49 45.82 -14.22
CA ARG A 129 6.09 46.71 -15.31
C ARG A 129 5.19 45.92 -16.27
N THR A 130 3.98 46.46 -16.39
CA THR A 130 3.06 46.41 -17.54
C THR A 130 3.79 46.51 -18.87
#